data_AF-A0A076HRI5-F1
#
_entry.id   AF-A0A076HRI5-F1
#
_cell.length_a   1.000
_cell.length_b   1.000
_cell.length_c   1.000
_cell.angle_alpha   90.00
_cell.angle_beta   90.00
_cell.angle_gamma   90.00
#
_symmetry.space_group_name_H-M   'P 1'
#
loop_
_entity.id
_entity.type
_entity.pdbx_description
1 polymer ?
#
loop_
_entity_poly.entity_id
_entity_poly.type
_entity_poly.pdbx_seq_one_letter_code
_entity_poly.pdbx_strand_id
1 'polypeptide(L)'
;MHGAAVAVKRLGKTAMREVYNNRRIIWESKSKTIRSVIFSFLFVAGAVWTRAGYSPWLFWFNVVFFGGCGAVALYQLLSPRIMFVNPDSKLGREIREALDAEAMEQVQFFDGGFSLLENPDMPPREYHWKELEAAFGYKTDCYTTDEIYLDLFWADAACLTLSESTPHWLTILAELHKHVPAVSPSWYADIMVPAFETTLTLLFDAQGRSQAEAEQAYYGAPAKP
;
A
#
# COMPACT_ATOMS: atom_id res chain seq x y z
N MET A 1 8.36 8.77 -26.98
CA MET A 1 8.30 8.12 -25.65
C MET A 1 8.16 9.20 -24.59
N HIS A 2 6.93 9.63 -24.33
CA HIS A 2 6.58 10.54 -23.23
C HIS A 2 5.35 9.90 -22.59
N GLY A 3 5.54 9.34 -21.39
CA GLY A 3 4.47 8.68 -20.64
C GLY A 3 3.50 9.73 -20.11
N ALA A 4 2.27 9.70 -20.61
CA ALA A 4 1.16 10.40 -19.97
C ALA A 4 0.76 9.60 -18.73
N ALA A 5 0.89 10.22 -17.55
CA ALA A 5 0.41 9.64 -16.31
C ALA A 5 -1.12 9.66 -16.32
N VAL A 6 -1.73 8.50 -16.58
CA VAL A 6 -3.13 8.26 -16.20
C VAL A 6 -3.21 8.46 -14.68
N ALA A 7 -4.19 9.22 -14.21
CA ALA A 7 -4.53 9.29 -12.80
C ALA A 7 -5.16 7.95 -12.39
N VAL A 8 -4.32 6.91 -12.32
CA VAL A 8 -4.68 5.62 -11.74
C VAL A 8 -4.85 5.90 -10.26
N LYS A 9 -6.09 5.87 -9.77
CA LYS A 9 -6.37 5.89 -8.35
C LYS A 9 -6.02 4.51 -7.80
N ARG A 10 -4.71 4.26 -7.71
CA ARG A 10 -4.19 3.03 -7.11
C ARG A 10 -4.69 3.02 -5.68
N LEU A 11 -5.40 1.98 -5.28
CA LEU A 11 -5.41 1.54 -3.89
C LEU A 11 -4.06 0.88 -3.58
N GLY A 12 -2.99 1.59 -3.95
CA GLY A 12 -1.62 1.23 -3.67
C GLY A 12 -1.41 1.58 -2.23
N LYS A 13 -1.74 0.64 -1.35
CA LYS A 13 -1.31 0.67 0.05
C LYS A 13 -1.58 2.05 0.64
N THR A 14 -2.78 2.61 0.41
CA THR A 14 -3.19 3.93 0.91
C THR A 14 -2.85 3.90 2.37
N ALA A 15 -1.74 4.57 2.72
CA ALA A 15 -0.92 4.26 3.89
C ALA A 15 -1.82 3.78 4.99
N MET A 16 -1.91 2.45 5.18
CA MET A 16 -2.77 1.83 6.18
C MET A 16 -2.51 2.69 7.39
N ARG A 17 -3.49 3.52 7.79
CA ARG A 17 -3.22 4.56 8.76
C ARG A 17 -2.81 3.75 9.97
N GLU A 18 -1.51 3.67 10.21
CA GLU A 18 -0.91 3.00 11.36
C GLU A 18 -1.25 3.91 12.53
N VAL A 19 -2.53 4.12 12.77
CA VAL A 19 -3.12 5.08 13.67
C VAL A 19 -4.14 4.28 14.43
N TYR A 20 -3.76 3.90 15.63
CA TYR A 20 -4.65 3.20 16.55
C TYR A 20 -4.92 4.11 17.72
N ASN A 21 -6.19 4.31 18.05
CA ASN A 21 -6.62 5.22 19.11
C ASN A 21 -6.01 6.64 18.97
N ASN A 22 -6.07 7.20 17.75
CA ASN A 22 -5.53 8.52 17.39
C ASN A 22 -4.02 8.70 17.64
N ARG A 23 -3.26 7.61 17.68
CA ARG A 23 -1.79 7.63 17.82
C ARG A 23 -1.14 6.87 16.69
N ARG A 24 -0.07 7.45 16.12
CA ARG A 24 0.76 6.79 15.12
C ARG A 24 1.50 5.63 15.75
N ILE A 25 1.34 4.44 15.19
CA ILE A 25 2.04 3.22 15.59
C ILE A 25 3.42 3.21 14.93
N ILE A 26 4.41 2.75 15.68
CA ILE A 26 5.71 2.34 15.16
C ILE A 26 5.91 0.89 15.58
N TRP A 27 6.04 -0.01 14.60
CA TRP A 27 6.23 -1.45 14.80
C TRP A 27 7.65 -1.81 15.24
N GLU A 28 8.14 -1.11 16.26
CA GLU A 28 9.45 -1.32 16.84
C GLU A 28 9.35 -1.39 18.37
N SER A 29 10.31 -2.11 18.96
CA SER A 29 10.46 -2.13 20.41
C SER A 29 10.94 -0.77 20.92
N LYS A 30 10.22 -0.19 21.89
CA LYS A 30 10.63 1.03 22.61
C LYS A 30 12.08 0.94 23.13
N SER A 31 12.52 -0.25 23.54
CA SER A 31 13.88 -0.51 24.03
C SER A 31 14.96 -0.37 22.95
N LYS A 32 14.63 -0.58 21.66
CA LYS A 32 15.56 -0.31 20.55
C LYS A 32 15.76 1.19 20.39
N THR A 33 14.68 1.97 20.38
CA THR A 33 14.74 3.44 20.28
C THR A 33 15.47 4.07 21.47
N ILE A 34 15.21 3.61 22.70
CA ILE A 34 15.93 4.07 23.90
C ILE A 34 17.44 3.84 23.77
N ARG A 35 17.85 2.64 23.33
CA ARG A 35 19.28 2.34 23.12
C ARG A 35 19.91 3.23 22.04
N SER A 36 19.19 3.50 20.95
CA SER A 36 19.64 4.41 19.89
C SER A 36 19.84 5.84 20.41
N VAL A 37 18.91 6.34 21.24
CA VAL A 37 19.02 7.65 21.90
C VAL A 37 20.26 7.70 22.79
N ILE A 38 20.43 6.72 23.69
CA ILE A 38 21.58 6.64 24.60
C ILE A 38 22.89 6.62 23.80
N PHE A 39 22.97 5.76 22.79
CA PHE A 39 24.16 5.63 21.95
C PHE A 39 24.49 6.95 21.23
N SER A 40 23.49 7.61 20.66
CA SER A 40 23.68 8.89 19.96
C SER A 40 24.24 9.96 20.89
N PHE A 41 23.71 10.09 22.11
CA PHE A 41 24.20 11.07 23.08
C PHE A 41 25.57 10.70 23.67
N LEU A 42 25.90 9.41 23.81
CA LEU A 42 27.24 8.98 24.18
C LEU A 42 28.29 9.37 23.14
N PHE A 43 27.96 9.28 21.84
CA PHE A 43 28.85 9.74 20.76
C PHE A 43 29.10 11.25 20.83
N VAL A 44 28.05 12.05 21.07
CA VAL A 44 28.18 13.49 21.25
C VAL A 44 29.04 13.81 22.48
N ALA A 45 28.81 13.15 23.61
CA ALA A 45 29.61 13.33 24.82
C ALA A 45 31.09 12.96 24.60
N GLY A 46 31.36 11.86 23.90
CA GLY A 46 32.70 11.43 23.52
C GLY A 46 33.40 12.45 22.62
N ALA A 47 32.70 12.99 21.62
CA ALA A 47 33.23 14.02 20.72
C ALA A 47 33.58 15.32 21.48
N VAL A 48 32.77 15.71 22.47
CA VAL A 48 33.05 16.86 23.35
C VAL A 48 34.27 16.59 24.24
N TRP A 49 34.37 15.40 24.84
CA TRP A 49 35.48 15.02 25.71
C TRP A 49 36.82 14.99 24.98
N THR A 50 36.82 14.51 23.74
CA THR A 50 38.02 14.33 22.91
C THR A 50 38.30 15.50 21.97
N ARG A 51 37.62 16.65 22.16
CA ARG A 51 37.68 17.83 21.28
C ARG A 51 39.09 18.25 20.88
N ALA A 52 40.07 18.14 21.78
CA ALA A 52 41.46 18.52 21.52
C ALA A 52 42.17 17.63 20.47
N GLY A 53 41.67 16.40 20.24
CA GLY A 53 42.24 15.44 19.30
C GLY A 53 41.55 15.37 17.93
N TYR A 54 40.48 16.15 17.70
CA TYR A 54 39.70 16.10 16.45
C TYR A 54 39.97 17.30 15.56
N SER A 55 39.87 17.07 14.23
CA SER A 55 39.73 18.20 13.30
C SER A 55 38.41 18.93 13.58
N PRO A 56 38.36 20.26 13.42
CA PRO A 56 37.13 21.03 13.66
C PRO A 56 35.94 20.52 12.85
N TRP A 57 36.18 20.07 11.62
CA TRP A 57 35.13 19.52 10.75
C TRP A 57 34.56 18.19 11.29
N LEU A 58 35.41 17.23 11.69
CA LEU A 58 34.95 15.94 12.25
C LEU A 58 34.20 16.13 13.56
N PHE A 59 34.63 17.09 14.39
CA PHE A 59 33.91 17.44 15.62
C PHE A 59 32.48 17.88 15.32
N TRP A 60 32.31 18.86 14.43
CA TRP A 60 30.98 19.38 14.10
C TRP A 60 30.11 18.35 13.38
N PHE A 61 30.69 17.53 12.50
CA PHE A 61 29.97 16.43 11.87
C PHE A 61 29.37 15.49 12.92
N ASN A 62 30.16 15.01 13.89
CA ASN A 62 29.67 14.11 14.93
C ASN A 62 28.58 14.76 15.80
N VAL A 63 28.80 16.01 16.21
CA VAL A 63 27.83 16.74 17.05
C VAL A 63 26.50 16.95 16.32
N VAL A 64 26.53 17.40 15.07
CA VAL A 64 25.31 17.68 14.30
C VAL A 64 24.60 16.40 13.89
N PHE A 65 25.35 15.42 13.38
CA PHE A 65 24.77 14.16 12.91
C PHE A 65 24.19 13.35 14.07
N PHE A 66 24.99 12.98 15.07
CA PHE A 66 24.53 12.17 16.20
C PHE A 66 23.62 12.97 17.14
N GLY A 67 23.87 14.26 17.33
CA GLY A 67 22.98 15.12 18.12
C GLY A 67 21.62 15.30 17.45
N GLY A 68 21.58 15.51 16.14
CA GLY A 68 20.35 15.59 15.35
C GLY A 68 19.56 14.29 15.38
N CYS A 69 20.20 13.17 15.07
CA CYS A 69 19.58 11.84 15.14
C CYS A 69 19.05 11.53 16.55
N GLY A 70 19.85 11.81 17.58
CA GLY A 70 19.46 11.62 18.98
C GLY A 70 18.27 12.49 19.39
N ALA A 71 18.25 13.76 18.97
CA ALA A 71 17.14 14.67 19.23
C ALA A 71 15.84 14.22 18.53
N VAL A 72 15.92 13.77 17.28
CA VAL A 72 14.75 13.24 16.54
C VAL A 72 14.22 11.97 17.20
N ALA A 73 15.10 11.01 17.54
CA ALA A 73 14.70 9.79 18.22
C ALA A 73 14.12 10.06 19.62
N LEU A 74 14.68 11.04 20.35
CA LEU A 74 14.15 11.47 21.64
C LEU A 74 12.78 12.14 21.49
N TYR A 75 12.60 13.01 20.50
CA TYR A 75 11.30 13.60 20.19
C TYR A 75 10.25 12.51 19.90
N GLN A 76 10.61 11.49 19.11
CA GLN A 76 9.71 10.36 18.85
C GLN A 76 9.34 9.60 20.13
N LEU A 77 10.31 9.38 21.01
CA LEU A 77 10.11 8.67 22.28
C LEU A 77 9.21 9.44 23.26
N LEU A 78 9.28 10.77 23.26
CA LEU A 78 8.54 11.64 24.17
C LEU A 78 7.18 12.08 23.62
N SER A 79 6.96 11.99 22.31
CA SER A 79 5.71 12.44 21.69
C SER A 79 4.54 11.53 22.10
N PRO A 80 3.50 12.08 22.75
CA PRO A 80 2.33 11.28 23.17
C PRO A 80 1.49 10.79 21.98
N ARG A 81 1.75 11.33 20.78
CA ARG A 81 1.08 10.95 19.53
C ARG A 81 1.68 9.68 18.92
N ILE A 82 2.77 9.14 19.48
CA ILE A 82 3.47 7.97 18.94
C ILE A 82 3.35 6.80 19.92
N MET A 83 2.96 5.63 19.42
CA MET A 83 2.87 4.40 20.17
C MET A 83 3.87 3.39 19.61
N PHE A 84 4.82 2.97 20.45
CA PHE A 84 5.75 1.89 20.11
C PHE A 84 5.11 0.56 20.46
N VAL A 85 4.91 -0.29 19.45
CA VAL A 85 4.25 -1.58 19.60
C VAL A 85 5.19 -2.66 19.11
N ASN A 86 5.49 -3.63 19.98
CA ASN A 86 6.24 -4.81 19.56
C ASN A 86 5.27 -5.75 18.81
N PRO A 87 5.54 -6.10 17.54
CA PRO A 87 4.77 -7.06 16.75
C PRO A 87 4.39 -8.35 17.49
N ASP A 88 5.32 -8.87 18.30
CA ASP A 88 5.19 -10.17 18.93
C ASP A 88 4.48 -10.11 20.30
N SER A 89 4.21 -8.90 20.80
CA SER A 89 3.51 -8.71 22.07
C SER A 89 2.00 -8.95 21.92
N LYS A 90 1.33 -9.29 23.02
CA LYS A 90 -0.14 -9.46 23.05
C LYS A 90 -0.87 -8.23 22.50
N LEU A 91 -0.47 -7.03 22.93
CA LEU A 91 -1.01 -5.76 22.45
C LEU A 91 -0.77 -5.57 20.94
N GLY A 92 0.40 -5.97 20.44
CA GLY A 92 0.71 -5.88 19.00
C GLY A 92 -0.17 -6.78 18.14
N ARG A 93 -0.50 -7.97 18.65
CA ARG A 93 -1.45 -8.88 18.00
C ARG A 93 -2.87 -8.32 18.01
N GLU A 94 -3.34 -7.83 19.16
CA GLU A 94 -4.66 -7.21 19.30
C GLU A 94 -4.84 -6.01 18.36
N ILE A 95 -3.82 -5.15 18.23
CA ILE A 95 -3.85 -4.00 17.31
C ILE A 95 -3.89 -4.46 15.86
N ARG A 96 -3.13 -5.50 15.49
CA ARG A 96 -3.18 -6.06 14.13
C ARG A 96 -4.55 -6.65 13.82
N GLU A 97 -5.07 -7.47 14.72
CA GLU A 97 -6.39 -8.06 14.58
C GLU A 97 -7.49 -6.99 14.43
N ALA A 98 -7.39 -5.88 15.18
CA ALA A 98 -8.31 -4.76 15.04
C ALA A 98 -8.18 -4.05 13.68
N LEU A 99 -6.95 -3.76 13.23
CA LEU A 99 -6.71 -3.12 11.93
C LEU A 99 -7.12 -4.02 10.77
N ASP A 100 -6.87 -5.33 10.89
CA ASP A 100 -7.27 -6.33 9.90
C ASP A 100 -8.80 -6.44 9.85
N ALA A 101 -9.47 -6.43 11.00
CA ALA A 101 -10.94 -6.41 11.07
C ALA A 101 -11.52 -5.14 10.43
N GLU A 102 -10.97 -3.96 10.74
CA GLU A 102 -11.36 -2.70 10.11
C GLU A 102 -11.15 -2.74 8.59
N ALA A 103 -10.03 -3.31 8.11
CA ALA A 103 -9.78 -3.48 6.68
C ALA A 103 -10.80 -4.43 6.04
N MET A 104 -11.22 -5.50 6.73
CA MET A 104 -12.26 -6.41 6.25
C MET A 104 -13.64 -5.75 6.17
N GLU A 105 -13.94 -4.75 6.99
CA GLU A 105 -15.20 -3.99 6.92
C GLU A 105 -15.25 -3.00 5.74
N GLN A 106 -14.11 -2.69 5.12
CA GLN A 106 -14.05 -1.77 3.98
C GLN A 106 -14.73 -2.32 2.72
N VAL A 107 -14.87 -3.65 2.62
CA VAL A 107 -15.50 -4.31 1.47
C VAL A 107 -16.75 -5.05 1.94
N GLN A 108 -17.91 -4.72 1.40
CA GLN A 108 -19.16 -5.42 1.69
C GLN A 108 -19.79 -5.94 0.40
N PHE A 109 -20.07 -7.23 0.35
CA PHE A 109 -20.67 -7.88 -0.81
C PHE A 109 -22.20 -7.84 -0.73
N PHE A 110 -22.84 -7.68 -1.89
CA PHE A 110 -24.29 -7.78 -2.05
C PHE A 110 -24.61 -8.55 -3.33
N ASP A 111 -25.88 -8.86 -3.57
CA ASP A 111 -26.26 -9.63 -4.76
C ASP A 111 -25.97 -8.84 -6.05
N GLY A 112 -25.01 -9.34 -6.85
CA GLY A 112 -24.61 -8.74 -8.12
C GLY A 112 -23.55 -7.63 -8.02
N GLY A 113 -22.89 -7.45 -6.88
CA GLY A 113 -21.81 -6.47 -6.74
C GLY A 113 -21.13 -6.43 -5.37
N PHE A 114 -20.35 -5.40 -5.15
CA PHE A 114 -19.76 -5.10 -3.84
C PHE A 114 -19.67 -3.59 -3.63
N SER A 115 -19.57 -3.17 -2.39
CA SER A 115 -19.30 -1.79 -2.00
C SER A 115 -17.92 -1.68 -1.36
N LEU A 116 -17.25 -0.56 -1.64
CA LEU A 116 -15.92 -0.27 -1.12
C LEU A 116 -15.92 1.09 -0.41
N LEU A 117 -15.51 1.09 0.86
CA LEU A 117 -15.27 2.30 1.63
C LEU A 117 -13.82 2.78 1.42
N GLU A 118 -13.61 3.61 0.40
CA GLU A 118 -12.28 4.15 0.08
C GLU A 118 -11.81 5.22 1.09
N ASN A 119 -12.76 6.00 1.62
CA ASN A 119 -12.51 7.06 2.59
C ASN A 119 -13.59 7.00 3.67
N PRO A 120 -13.24 6.92 4.96
CA PRO A 120 -14.21 6.94 6.06
C PRO A 120 -15.16 8.15 6.05
N ASP A 121 -14.72 9.27 5.47
CA ASP A 121 -15.50 10.51 5.40
C ASP A 121 -16.47 10.57 4.21
N MET A 122 -16.48 9.54 3.35
CA MET A 122 -17.34 9.46 2.16
C MET A 122 -18.24 8.22 2.23
N PRO A 123 -19.43 8.25 1.61
CA PRO A 123 -20.25 7.06 1.50
C PRO A 123 -19.48 5.95 0.73
N PRO A 124 -19.70 4.67 1.08
CA PRO A 124 -19.17 3.56 0.29
C PRO A 124 -19.58 3.68 -1.16
N ARG A 125 -18.66 3.35 -2.06
CA ARG A 125 -18.94 3.30 -3.49
C ARG A 125 -19.38 1.91 -3.88
N GLU A 126 -20.50 1.81 -4.60
CA GLU A 126 -21.02 0.54 -5.10
C GLU A 126 -20.46 0.23 -6.49
N TYR A 127 -20.17 -1.05 -6.71
CA TYR A 127 -19.63 -1.60 -7.94
C TYR A 127 -20.50 -2.79 -8.35
N HIS A 128 -21.28 -2.63 -9.42
CA HIS A 128 -22.15 -3.68 -9.94
C HIS A 128 -21.43 -4.48 -11.02
N TRP A 129 -21.43 -5.82 -10.89
CA TRP A 129 -20.77 -6.68 -11.88
C TRP A 129 -21.38 -6.60 -13.27
N LYS A 130 -22.69 -6.33 -13.36
CA LYS A 130 -23.40 -6.17 -14.65
C LYS A 130 -22.99 -4.94 -15.44
N GLU A 131 -22.38 -3.96 -14.77
CA GLU A 131 -21.95 -2.69 -15.35
C GLU A 131 -20.44 -2.69 -15.64
N LEU A 132 -19.74 -3.78 -15.33
CA LEU A 132 -18.34 -3.94 -15.63
C LEU A 132 -18.16 -3.88 -17.15
N GLU A 133 -17.29 -2.99 -17.63
CA GLU A 133 -17.00 -2.84 -19.05
C GLU A 133 -15.71 -3.54 -19.47
N ALA A 134 -14.71 -3.53 -18.60
CA ALA A 134 -13.46 -4.26 -18.83
C ALA A 134 -12.77 -4.65 -17.52
N ALA A 135 -11.99 -5.73 -17.59
CA ALA A 135 -11.10 -6.16 -16.53
C ALA A 135 -9.72 -6.49 -17.10
N PHE A 136 -8.68 -6.02 -16.43
CA PHE A 136 -7.29 -6.32 -16.77
C PHE A 136 -6.58 -6.92 -15.56
N GLY A 137 -5.86 -8.00 -15.77
CA GLY A 137 -4.95 -8.58 -14.79
C GLY A 137 -3.53 -8.22 -15.16
N TYR A 138 -2.68 -7.94 -14.17
CA TYR A 138 -1.26 -7.79 -14.41
C TYR A 138 -0.44 -8.07 -13.15
N LYS A 139 0.86 -8.30 -13.32
CA LYS A 139 1.81 -8.47 -12.23
C LYS A 139 2.76 -7.29 -12.17
N THR A 140 3.00 -6.75 -10.98
CA THR A 140 4.04 -5.75 -10.75
C THR A 140 5.20 -6.39 -9.99
N ASP A 141 6.42 -6.16 -10.47
CA ASP A 141 7.64 -6.52 -9.76
C ASP A 141 7.86 -5.57 -8.57
N CYS A 142 7.86 -6.10 -7.35
CA CYS A 142 8.20 -5.39 -6.12
C CYS A 142 9.59 -5.77 -5.60
N TYR A 143 10.56 -5.93 -6.51
CA TYR A 143 11.98 -6.29 -6.31
C TYR A 143 12.21 -7.71 -5.80
N THR A 144 11.65 -8.04 -4.63
CA THR A 144 11.85 -9.33 -3.96
C THR A 144 10.60 -10.19 -3.94
N THR A 145 9.46 -9.58 -4.23
CA THR A 145 8.15 -10.22 -4.30
C THR A 145 7.45 -9.71 -5.55
N ASP A 146 6.61 -10.54 -6.14
CA ASP A 146 5.65 -10.09 -7.13
C ASP A 146 4.32 -9.80 -6.43
N GLU A 147 3.52 -8.88 -6.97
CA GLU A 147 2.14 -8.67 -6.55
C GLU A 147 1.24 -8.60 -7.79
N ILE A 148 0.15 -9.37 -7.78
CA ILE A 148 -0.87 -9.34 -8.84
C ILE A 148 -1.87 -8.23 -8.55
N TYR A 149 -2.24 -7.56 -9.63
CA TYR A 149 -3.20 -6.48 -9.67
C TYR A 149 -4.32 -6.83 -10.64
N LEU A 150 -5.50 -6.30 -10.32
CA LEU A 150 -6.71 -6.37 -11.11
C LEU A 150 -7.25 -4.95 -11.25
N ASP A 151 -7.25 -4.46 -12.48
CA ASP A 151 -7.87 -3.20 -12.85
C ASP A 151 -9.27 -3.48 -13.40
N LEU A 152 -10.27 -2.82 -12.81
CA LEU A 152 -11.68 -2.96 -13.18
C LEU A 152 -12.23 -1.60 -13.65
N PHE A 153 -12.92 -1.60 -14.79
CA PHE A 153 -13.46 -0.41 -15.42
C PHE A 153 -14.98 -0.50 -15.55
N TRP A 154 -15.68 0.57 -15.16
CA TRP A 154 -17.11 0.77 -15.34
C TRP A 154 -17.38 2.04 -16.15
N ALA A 155 -18.53 2.11 -16.81
CA ALA A 155 -18.91 3.17 -17.76
C ALA A 155 -18.79 4.60 -17.20
N ASP A 156 -19.02 4.77 -15.91
CA ASP A 156 -19.06 6.05 -15.20
C ASP A 156 -17.93 6.19 -14.16
N ALA A 157 -17.01 5.22 -14.09
CA ALA A 157 -16.02 5.13 -13.04
C ALA A 157 -14.59 5.32 -13.54
N ALA A 158 -13.79 6.02 -12.74
CA ALA A 158 -12.35 5.81 -12.75
C ALA A 158 -12.03 4.34 -12.46
N CYS A 159 -10.93 3.84 -13.04
CA CYS A 159 -10.39 2.52 -12.79
C CYS A 159 -10.34 2.21 -11.28
N LEU A 160 -10.90 1.07 -10.87
CA LEU A 160 -10.64 0.48 -9.57
C LEU A 160 -9.48 -0.50 -9.71
N THR A 161 -8.34 -0.15 -9.12
CA THR A 161 -7.19 -1.04 -9.04
C THR A 161 -7.21 -1.78 -7.70
N LEU A 162 -7.32 -3.10 -7.74
CA LEU A 162 -7.22 -4.00 -6.60
C LEU A 162 -5.92 -4.79 -6.70
N SER A 163 -5.27 -5.07 -5.57
CA SER A 163 -4.12 -5.99 -5.52
C SER A 163 -4.41 -7.23 -4.69
N GLU A 164 -3.54 -8.24 -4.73
CA GLU A 164 -3.61 -9.41 -3.84
C GLU A 164 -3.68 -9.06 -2.36
N SER A 165 -3.15 -7.89 -1.98
CA SER A 165 -3.20 -7.37 -0.61
C SER A 165 -4.57 -6.77 -0.24
N THR A 166 -5.52 -6.70 -1.17
CA THR A 166 -6.85 -6.15 -0.92
C THR A 166 -7.63 -7.09 0.02
N PRO A 167 -8.30 -6.56 1.06
CA PRO A 167 -9.21 -7.35 1.88
C PRO A 167 -10.25 -8.07 1.01
N HIS A 168 -10.55 -9.33 1.36
CA HIS A 168 -11.45 -10.20 0.59
C HIS A 168 -11.04 -10.49 -0.86
N TRP A 169 -9.76 -10.33 -1.23
CA TRP A 169 -9.25 -10.61 -2.58
C TRP A 169 -9.82 -11.90 -3.21
N LEU A 170 -9.71 -13.03 -2.51
CA LEU A 170 -10.22 -14.32 -3.01
C LEU A 170 -11.73 -14.33 -3.24
N THR A 171 -12.50 -13.65 -2.39
CA THR A 171 -13.95 -13.50 -2.53
C THR A 171 -14.29 -12.64 -3.74
N ILE A 172 -13.54 -11.55 -3.96
CA ILE A 172 -13.68 -10.69 -5.14
C ILE A 172 -13.45 -11.52 -6.42
N LEU A 173 -12.39 -12.35 -6.46
CA LEU A 173 -12.12 -13.20 -7.61
C LEU A 173 -13.23 -14.24 -7.85
N ALA A 174 -13.73 -14.87 -6.78
CA ALA A 174 -14.81 -15.83 -6.88
C ALA A 174 -16.11 -15.19 -7.41
N GLU A 175 -16.47 -14.00 -6.91
CA GLU A 175 -17.65 -13.26 -7.38
C GLU A 175 -17.46 -12.74 -8.81
N LEU A 176 -16.25 -12.29 -9.18
CA LEU A 176 -15.93 -11.92 -10.57
C LEU A 176 -16.15 -13.10 -11.51
N HIS A 177 -15.64 -14.30 -11.21
CA HIS A 177 -15.83 -15.49 -12.05
C HIS A 177 -17.30 -15.92 -12.14
N LYS A 178 -18.02 -15.82 -11.03
CA LYS A 178 -19.45 -16.16 -10.96
C LYS A 178 -20.31 -15.23 -11.81
N HIS A 179 -20.04 -13.93 -11.79
CA HIS A 179 -20.83 -12.92 -12.48
C HIS A 179 -20.33 -12.58 -13.88
N VAL A 180 -19.06 -12.86 -14.18
CA VAL A 180 -18.40 -12.61 -15.47
C VAL A 180 -17.71 -13.89 -15.96
N PRO A 181 -18.46 -14.91 -16.44
CA PRO A 181 -17.92 -16.21 -16.83
C PRO A 181 -16.92 -16.18 -18.00
N ALA A 182 -16.85 -15.05 -18.71
CA ALA A 182 -15.86 -14.82 -19.76
C ALA A 182 -14.43 -14.70 -19.21
N VAL A 183 -14.26 -14.32 -17.95
CA VAL A 183 -12.96 -14.31 -17.28
C VAL A 183 -12.54 -15.76 -17.00
N SER A 184 -11.46 -16.22 -17.61
CA SER A 184 -10.95 -17.59 -17.41
C SER A 184 -10.57 -17.83 -15.95
N PRO A 185 -11.01 -18.92 -15.28
CA PRO A 185 -10.56 -19.24 -13.93
C PRO A 185 -9.04 -19.43 -13.78
N SER A 186 -8.33 -19.72 -14.88
CA SER A 186 -6.88 -19.90 -14.90
C SER A 186 -6.08 -18.60 -14.97
N TRP A 187 -6.74 -17.45 -15.24
CA TRP A 187 -6.04 -16.20 -15.59
C TRP A 187 -4.96 -15.81 -14.56
N TYR A 188 -5.25 -16.05 -13.29
CA TYR A 188 -4.33 -15.73 -12.20
C TYR A 188 -3.03 -16.55 -12.31
N ALA A 189 -3.14 -17.85 -12.58
CA ALA A 189 -1.98 -18.71 -12.80
C ALA A 189 -1.22 -18.34 -14.09
N ASP A 190 -1.96 -17.94 -15.13
CA ASP A 190 -1.39 -17.54 -16.42
C ASP A 190 -0.56 -16.24 -16.30
N ILE A 191 -0.92 -15.33 -15.39
CA ILE A 191 -0.18 -14.10 -15.13
C ILE A 191 1.01 -14.31 -14.17
N MET A 192 0.98 -15.35 -13.33
CA MET A 192 2.11 -15.67 -12.46
C MET A 192 3.36 -16.10 -13.25
N VAL A 193 3.20 -16.64 -14.47
CA VAL A 193 4.27 -17.20 -15.29
C VAL A 193 4.34 -16.44 -16.63
N PRO A 194 5.48 -15.82 -17.01
CA PRO A 194 6.81 -15.96 -16.43
C PRO A 194 7.11 -15.06 -15.21
N ALA A 195 8.14 -15.44 -14.45
CA ALA A 195 8.63 -14.63 -13.34
C ALA A 195 9.23 -13.31 -13.85
N PHE A 196 9.00 -12.20 -13.13
CA PHE A 196 9.61 -10.87 -13.38
C PHE A 196 9.27 -10.18 -14.72
N GLU A 197 8.16 -10.53 -15.37
CA GLU A 197 7.64 -9.77 -16.52
C GLU A 197 6.27 -9.17 -16.18
N THR A 198 6.13 -7.86 -16.40
CA THR A 198 4.82 -7.19 -16.30
C THR A 198 4.04 -7.47 -17.58
N THR A 199 3.17 -8.47 -17.50
CA THR A 199 2.22 -8.78 -18.56
C THR A 199 0.87 -8.20 -18.18
N LEU A 200 0.47 -7.13 -18.87
CA LEU A 200 -0.92 -6.68 -18.84
C LEU A 200 -1.73 -7.64 -19.70
N THR A 201 -2.82 -8.16 -19.16
CA THR A 201 -3.66 -9.15 -19.85
C THR A 201 -5.11 -8.70 -19.76
N LEU A 202 -5.75 -8.56 -20.93
CA LEU A 202 -7.19 -8.32 -20.99
C LEU A 202 -7.93 -9.58 -20.54
N LEU A 203 -8.67 -9.50 -19.44
CA LEU A 203 -9.43 -10.61 -18.89
C LEU A 203 -10.87 -10.63 -19.39
N PHE A 204 -11.45 -9.44 -19.59
CA PHE A 204 -12.83 -9.27 -20.03
C PHE A 204 -13.01 -7.92 -20.71
N ASP A 205 -13.86 -7.90 -21.74
CA ASP A 205 -14.31 -6.70 -22.44
C ASP A 205 -15.76 -6.87 -22.88
N ALA A 206 -16.65 -5.99 -22.39
CA ALA A 206 -18.08 -6.05 -22.69
C ALA A 206 -18.40 -5.71 -24.15
N GLN A 207 -17.53 -4.97 -24.83
CA GLN A 207 -17.68 -4.56 -26.22
C GLN A 207 -16.97 -5.51 -27.21
N GLY A 208 -16.30 -6.56 -26.70
CA GLY A 208 -15.60 -7.55 -27.51
C GLY A 208 -14.37 -7.00 -28.23
N ARG A 209 -13.74 -5.94 -27.71
CA ARG A 209 -12.50 -5.38 -28.25
C ARG A 209 -11.32 -6.35 -28.11
N SER A 210 -10.33 -6.21 -28.98
CA SER A 210 -9.03 -6.86 -28.80
C SER A 210 -8.23 -6.21 -27.66
N GLN A 211 -7.20 -6.91 -27.17
CA GLN A 211 -6.35 -6.37 -26.11
C GLN A 211 -5.76 -4.99 -26.44
N ALA A 212 -5.21 -4.80 -27.64
CA ALA A 212 -4.63 -3.52 -28.04
C ALA A 212 -5.67 -2.38 -28.11
N GLU A 213 -6.89 -2.67 -28.57
CA GLU A 213 -7.97 -1.69 -28.64
C GLU A 213 -8.49 -1.31 -27.25
N ALA A 214 -8.65 -2.30 -26.37
CA ALA A 214 -9.08 -2.08 -25.00
C ALA A 214 -8.03 -1.29 -24.21
N GLU A 215 -6.74 -1.65 -24.35
CA GLU A 215 -5.64 -0.91 -23.73
C GLU A 215 -5.63 0.56 -24.17
N GLN A 216 -5.79 0.82 -25.47
CA GLN A 216 -5.87 2.19 -25.99
C GLN A 216 -7.11 2.94 -25.48
N ALA A 217 -8.25 2.26 -25.32
CA ALA A 217 -9.47 2.87 -24.83
C ALA A 217 -9.39 3.28 -23.36
N TYR A 218 -8.80 2.43 -22.51
CA TYR A 218 -8.80 2.62 -21.05
C TYR A 218 -7.54 3.27 -20.49
N TYR A 219 -6.38 3.02 -21.12
CA TYR A 219 -5.10 3.58 -20.69
C TYR A 219 -4.55 4.64 -21.65
N GLY A 220 -5.05 4.70 -22.90
CA GLY A 220 -4.57 5.63 -23.93
C GLY A 220 -5.23 7.01 -23.92
N ALA A 221 -6.29 7.23 -23.14
CA ALA A 221 -6.92 8.54 -23.05
C ALA A 221 -6.12 9.47 -22.11
N PRO A 222 -5.83 10.74 -22.50
CA PRO A 222 -5.35 11.72 -21.54
C PRO A 222 -6.42 11.92 -20.46
N ALA A 223 -6.01 12.00 -19.20
CA ALA A 223 -6.92 12.23 -18.07
C ALA A 223 -7.90 13.36 -18.42
N LYS A 224 -9.22 13.08 -18.33
CA LYS A 224 -10.22 14.14 -18.50
C LYS A 224 -9.90 15.26 -17.50
N PRO A 225 -9.80 16.52 -17.96
CA PRO A 225 -9.47 17.65 -17.11
C PRO A 225 -10.51 17.87 -16.01
#